data_AF-A0A497UNL9-F1
#
_entry.id   AF-A0A497UNL9-F1
#
_cell.length_a   1.000
_cell.length_b   1.000
_cell.length_c   1.000
_cell.angle_alpha   90.00
_cell.angle_beta   90.00
_cell.angle_gamma   90.00
#
_symmetry.space_group_name_H-M   'P 1'
#
loop_
_entity.id
_entity.type
_entity.pdbx_description
1 polymer ?
#
loop_
_entity_poly.entity_id
_entity_poly.type
_entity_poly.pdbx_seq_one_letter_code
_entity_poly.pdbx_strand_id
1 'polypeptide(L)'
;MQTKRFTFIVTIFFLVVSSNIFSQKTATLNSLLDKNSEFVFPQTADKISKALNVKTVFYEDANEEKYAKWPMKTGLELYSGLGKDNMINEMFFTTSDHKPLVVEGLPFGLILNKTTLQDSKTRFSKYHAKTQKLGANSEFPGGSKLVFKKGKHYATLLFDNKNLLKSLGLTTELIDPAAN
;
A
#
# COMPACT_ATOMS: atom_id res chain seq x y z
N MET A 1 -21.89 40.73 -32.86
CA MET A 1 -21.24 39.41 -32.97
C MET A 1 -20.63 39.02 -31.61
N GLN A 2 -21.48 38.55 -30.68
CA GLN A 2 -21.11 38.20 -29.29
C GLN A 2 -20.95 36.67 -29.09
N THR A 3 -20.81 35.91 -30.16
CA THR A 3 -20.86 34.43 -30.14
C THR A 3 -19.50 33.75 -29.99
N LYS A 4 -18.37 34.48 -29.99
CA LYS A 4 -17.02 33.87 -29.92
C LYS A 4 -16.45 33.68 -28.51
N ARG A 5 -16.97 34.36 -27.49
CA ARG A 5 -16.45 34.24 -26.10
C ARG A 5 -17.13 33.14 -25.29
N PHE A 6 -18.38 32.79 -25.63
CA PHE A 6 -19.14 31.77 -24.90
C PHE A 6 -18.65 30.34 -25.17
N THR A 7 -18.19 30.04 -26.39
CA THR A 7 -17.71 28.71 -26.75
C THR A 7 -16.38 28.36 -26.08
N PHE A 8 -15.55 29.36 -25.72
CA PHE A 8 -14.23 29.11 -25.13
C PHE A 8 -14.31 28.76 -23.63
N ILE A 9 -15.33 29.27 -22.92
CA ILE A 9 -15.51 29.02 -21.48
C ILE A 9 -16.12 27.62 -21.25
N VAL A 10 -16.95 27.13 -22.18
CA VAL A 10 -17.62 25.82 -22.08
C VAL A 10 -16.63 24.66 -22.29
N THR A 11 -15.61 24.82 -23.14
CA THR A 11 -14.59 23.77 -23.37
C THR A 11 -13.64 23.60 -22.18
N ILE A 12 -13.34 24.69 -21.44
CA ILE A 12 -12.47 24.63 -20.26
C ILE A 12 -13.21 23.95 -19.09
N PHE A 13 -14.52 24.17 -18.95
CA PHE A 13 -15.31 23.51 -17.90
C PHE A 13 -15.41 21.99 -18.09
N PHE A 14 -15.42 21.49 -19.33
CA PHE A 14 -15.50 20.05 -19.61
C PHE A 14 -14.17 19.31 -19.41
N LEU A 15 -13.02 20.01 -19.40
CA LEU A 15 -11.70 19.43 -19.16
C LEU A 15 -11.36 19.23 -17.68
N VAL A 16 -12.08 19.89 -16.76
CA VAL A 16 -11.81 19.82 -15.31
C VAL A 16 -12.62 18.72 -14.61
N VAL A 17 -13.61 18.12 -15.29
CA VAL A 17 -14.53 17.14 -14.66
C VAL A 17 -14.07 15.68 -14.82
N SER A 18 -13.03 15.40 -15.61
CA SER A 18 -12.57 14.03 -15.90
C SER A 18 -11.56 13.44 -14.91
N SER A 19 -11.23 14.14 -13.82
CA SER A 19 -10.32 13.64 -12.77
C SER A 19 -11.00 13.45 -11.41
N ASN A 20 -12.28 13.05 -11.40
CA ASN A 20 -12.88 12.47 -10.20
C ASN A 20 -12.31 11.07 -9.96
N ILE A 21 -11.02 10.98 -9.61
CA ILE A 21 -10.51 9.81 -8.89
C ILE A 21 -11.19 9.90 -7.53
N PHE A 22 -12.25 9.11 -7.36
CA PHE A 22 -13.07 9.03 -6.16
C PHE A 22 -12.18 8.70 -4.95
N SER A 23 -11.67 9.71 -4.25
CA SER A 23 -10.90 9.54 -3.01
C SER A 23 -11.88 9.46 -1.85
N GLN A 24 -12.39 8.26 -1.56
CA GLN A 24 -13.36 8.07 -0.48
C GLN A 24 -13.24 6.74 0.26
N LYS A 25 -12.02 6.19 0.40
CA LYS A 25 -11.84 4.97 1.18
C LYS A 25 -10.65 5.09 2.11
N THR A 26 -10.87 5.75 3.24
CA THR A 26 -9.97 5.69 4.40
C THR A 26 -9.96 4.25 4.89
N ALA A 27 -8.79 3.64 4.90
CA ALA A 27 -8.63 2.37 5.57
C ALA A 27 -8.84 2.58 7.08
N THR A 28 -9.71 1.80 7.72
CA THR A 28 -9.92 1.83 9.18
C THR A 28 -8.71 1.22 9.91
N LEU A 29 -7.52 1.78 9.66
CA LEU A 29 -6.24 1.29 10.17
C LEU A 29 -5.76 2.04 11.40
N ASN A 30 -6.34 3.20 11.72
CA ASN A 30 -5.83 4.07 12.78
C ASN A 30 -5.69 3.36 14.14
N SER A 31 -6.53 2.38 14.45
CA SER A 31 -6.43 1.59 15.69
C SER A 31 -5.30 0.55 15.70
N LEU A 32 -4.72 0.25 14.53
CA LEU A 32 -3.57 -0.63 14.34
C LEU A 32 -2.25 0.15 14.22
N LEU A 33 -2.34 1.48 14.16
CA LEU A 33 -1.19 2.38 14.06
C LEU A 33 -0.87 3.01 15.42
N ASP A 34 0.40 3.28 15.67
CA ASP A 34 0.85 4.08 16.80
C ASP A 34 0.71 5.60 16.54
N LYS A 35 1.09 6.42 17.52
CA LYS A 35 1.09 7.88 17.40
C LYS A 35 2.00 8.45 16.29
N ASN A 36 2.92 7.64 15.77
CA ASN A 36 3.83 8.00 14.68
C ASN A 36 3.34 7.47 13.32
N SER A 37 2.10 6.96 13.26
CA SER A 37 1.50 6.32 12.10
C SER A 37 2.28 5.08 11.62
N GLU A 38 2.84 4.32 12.55
CA GLU A 38 3.54 3.06 12.29
C GLU A 38 2.68 1.87 12.73
N PHE A 39 2.70 0.78 11.97
CA PHE A 39 1.96 -0.42 12.35
C PHE A 39 2.60 -1.09 13.56
N VAL A 40 1.80 -1.41 14.57
CA VAL A 40 2.31 -1.99 15.82
C VAL A 40 2.49 -3.50 15.67
N PHE A 41 3.69 -4.02 15.90
CA PHE A 41 3.97 -5.45 16.04
C PHE A 41 4.39 -5.82 17.47
N PRO A 42 4.21 -7.08 17.91
CA PRO A 42 3.53 -8.15 17.18
C PRO A 42 1.99 -8.05 17.30
N GLN A 43 1.25 -8.68 16.38
CA GLN A 43 -0.21 -8.75 16.40
C GLN A 43 -0.72 -10.20 16.40
N THR A 44 -2.03 -10.34 16.59
CA THR A 44 -2.75 -11.60 16.40
C THR A 44 -3.86 -11.38 15.37
N ALA A 45 -4.26 -12.44 14.66
CA ALA A 45 -5.32 -12.35 13.68
C ALA A 45 -6.64 -11.83 14.27
N ASP A 46 -6.98 -12.25 15.51
CA ASP A 46 -8.18 -11.79 16.23
C ASP A 46 -8.17 -10.27 16.47
N LYS A 47 -7.05 -9.72 16.98
CA LYS A 47 -6.90 -8.27 17.20
C LYS A 47 -7.09 -7.48 15.91
N ILE A 48 -6.49 -7.94 14.81
CA ILE A 48 -6.62 -7.29 13.50
C ILE A 48 -8.06 -7.39 13.01
N SER A 49 -8.66 -8.58 13.03
CA SER A 49 -10.05 -8.78 12.64
C SER A 49 -11.02 -7.89 13.40
N LYS A 50 -10.84 -7.77 14.72
CA LYS A 50 -11.65 -6.91 15.59
C LYS A 50 -11.47 -5.43 15.25
N ALA A 51 -10.23 -4.99 15.02
CA ALA A 51 -9.93 -3.61 14.65
C ALA A 51 -10.52 -3.22 13.28
N LEU A 52 -10.42 -4.12 12.29
CA LEU A 52 -10.90 -3.89 10.93
C LEU A 52 -12.40 -4.15 10.77
N ASN A 53 -13.03 -4.83 11.74
CA ASN A 53 -14.37 -5.39 11.63
C ASN A 53 -14.54 -6.27 10.37
N VAL A 54 -13.53 -7.11 10.10
CA VAL A 54 -13.46 -8.02 8.95
C VAL A 54 -13.01 -9.40 9.43
N LYS A 55 -13.66 -10.46 8.93
CA LYS A 55 -13.27 -11.83 9.24
C LYS A 55 -11.91 -12.16 8.62
N THR A 56 -11.05 -12.82 9.39
CA THR A 56 -9.79 -13.35 8.87
C THR A 56 -10.10 -14.49 7.90
N VAL A 57 -9.40 -14.53 6.77
CA VAL A 57 -9.35 -15.68 5.87
C VAL A 57 -7.97 -16.31 5.98
N PHE A 58 -7.90 -17.54 6.44
CA PHE A 58 -6.66 -18.31 6.52
C PHE A 58 -6.45 -19.10 5.23
N TYR A 59 -5.20 -19.20 4.80
CA TYR A 59 -4.80 -20.01 3.64
C TYR A 59 -3.36 -20.48 3.79
N GLU A 60 -3.00 -21.51 3.03
CA GLU A 60 -1.63 -22.02 2.92
C GLU A 60 -1.15 -21.84 1.48
N ASP A 61 0.14 -21.56 1.31
CA ASP A 61 0.77 -21.54 0.00
C ASP A 61 1.26 -22.93 -0.43
N ALA A 62 1.92 -23.02 -1.58
CA ALA A 62 2.44 -24.28 -2.11
C ALA A 62 3.57 -24.90 -1.25
N ASN A 63 4.15 -24.13 -0.33
CA ASN A 63 5.20 -24.54 0.60
C ASN A 63 4.66 -24.85 2.00
N GLU A 64 3.33 -24.96 2.15
CA GLU A 64 2.63 -25.17 3.43
C GLU A 64 2.82 -24.01 4.43
N GLU A 65 3.29 -22.85 3.97
CA GLU A 65 3.38 -21.67 4.81
C GLU A 65 1.99 -21.09 5.04
N LYS A 66 1.69 -20.78 6.29
CA LYS A 66 0.38 -20.31 6.72
C LYS A 66 0.28 -18.80 6.62
N TYR A 67 -0.82 -18.33 6.07
CA TYR A 67 -1.11 -16.92 5.89
C TYR A 67 -2.50 -16.57 6.43
N ALA A 68 -2.65 -15.30 6.76
CA ALA A 68 -3.93 -14.67 7.09
C ALA A 68 -4.13 -13.46 6.17
N LYS A 69 -5.37 -13.29 5.67
CA LYS A 69 -5.77 -12.09 4.91
C LYS A 69 -7.08 -11.49 5.40
N TRP A 70 -7.21 -10.18 5.23
CA TRP A 70 -8.38 -9.37 5.56
C TRP A 70 -8.81 -8.58 4.32
N PRO A 71 -9.72 -9.13 3.50
CA PRO A 71 -10.25 -8.43 2.33
C PRO A 71 -11.27 -7.39 2.78
N MET A 72 -10.89 -6.12 2.81
CA MET A 72 -11.80 -5.06 3.22
C MET A 72 -12.80 -4.73 2.11
N LYS A 73 -14.03 -4.37 2.48
CA LYS A 73 -15.03 -3.82 1.54
C LYS A 73 -14.56 -2.54 0.86
N THR A 74 -13.55 -1.89 1.43
CA THR A 74 -12.91 -0.76 0.80
C THR A 74 -12.18 -1.17 -0.49
N GLY A 75 -11.72 -2.40 -0.63
CA GLY A 75 -10.84 -2.83 -1.73
C GLY A 75 -9.36 -2.75 -1.35
N LEU A 76 -9.05 -2.32 -0.12
CA LEU A 76 -7.79 -2.62 0.53
C LEU A 76 -7.80 -4.08 0.96
N GLU A 77 -6.70 -4.76 0.73
CA GLU A 77 -6.42 -6.08 1.25
C GLU A 77 -5.19 -6.00 2.15
N LEU A 78 -5.32 -6.56 3.34
CA LEU A 78 -4.19 -6.80 4.23
C LEU A 78 -3.90 -8.29 4.20
N TYR A 79 -2.63 -8.66 4.21
CA TYR A 79 -2.21 -10.04 4.39
C TYR A 79 -0.88 -10.11 5.14
N SER A 80 -0.61 -11.27 5.75
CA SER A 80 0.61 -11.55 6.51
C SER A 80 0.85 -13.04 6.59
N GLY A 81 2.11 -13.46 6.58
CA GLY A 81 2.51 -14.77 7.05
C GLY A 81 2.24 -14.92 8.56
N LEU A 82 1.88 -16.12 8.98
CA LEU A 82 1.72 -16.49 10.38
C LEU A 82 3.03 -17.08 10.89
N GLY A 83 3.72 -16.31 11.74
CA GLY A 83 4.95 -16.76 12.38
C GLY A 83 4.69 -17.76 13.51
N LYS A 84 5.72 -17.97 14.33
CA LYS A 84 5.66 -18.84 15.51
C LYS A 84 4.47 -18.44 16.40
N ASP A 85 3.75 -19.44 16.91
CA ASP A 85 2.56 -19.28 17.75
C ASP A 85 1.44 -18.44 17.09
N ASN A 86 1.39 -18.42 15.75
CA ASN A 86 0.47 -17.61 14.93
C ASN A 86 0.61 -16.10 15.16
N MET A 87 1.78 -15.65 15.62
CA MET A 87 2.07 -14.23 15.82
C MET A 87 2.40 -13.55 14.49
N ILE A 88 1.85 -12.36 14.32
CA ILE A 88 2.04 -11.52 13.13
C ILE A 88 3.15 -10.52 13.41
N ASN A 89 4.25 -10.63 12.67
CA ASN A 89 5.44 -9.75 12.75
C ASN A 89 5.73 -9.01 11.44
N GLU A 90 4.87 -9.21 10.46
CA GLU A 90 4.89 -8.53 9.18
C GLU A 90 3.47 -8.15 8.77
N MET A 91 3.34 -7.23 7.83
CA MET A 91 2.04 -6.86 7.29
C MET A 91 2.21 -6.27 5.92
N PHE A 92 1.38 -6.73 4.98
CA PHE A 92 1.37 -6.26 3.61
C PHE A 92 0.01 -5.63 3.31
N PHE A 93 0.04 -4.56 2.51
CA PHE A 93 -1.11 -3.75 2.14
C PHE A 93 -1.13 -3.62 0.62
N THR A 94 -2.20 -4.05 -0.02
CA THR A 94 -2.39 -3.99 -1.48
C THR A 94 -3.84 -3.69 -1.83
N THR A 95 -4.15 -3.41 -3.09
CA THR A 95 -5.54 -3.43 -3.55
C THR A 95 -5.90 -4.80 -4.11
N SER A 96 -7.08 -5.32 -3.77
CA SER A 96 -7.55 -6.59 -4.34
C SER A 96 -7.59 -6.50 -5.87
N ASP A 97 -6.98 -7.47 -6.55
CA ASP A 97 -6.81 -7.53 -8.01
C ASP A 97 -6.12 -6.30 -8.63
N HIS A 98 -5.28 -5.58 -7.87
CA HIS A 98 -4.62 -4.34 -8.30
C HIS A 98 -5.56 -3.29 -8.90
N LYS A 99 -6.82 -3.27 -8.45
CA LYS A 99 -7.80 -2.27 -8.90
C LYS A 99 -7.25 -0.86 -8.67
N PRO A 100 -7.47 0.10 -9.60
CA PRO A 100 -6.93 1.47 -9.54
C PRO A 100 -7.70 2.33 -8.53
N LEU A 101 -7.86 1.82 -7.32
CA LEU A 101 -8.58 2.46 -6.23
C LEU A 101 -7.60 3.22 -5.34
N VAL A 102 -7.87 4.50 -5.09
CA VAL A 102 -7.10 5.28 -4.12
C VAL A 102 -7.49 4.86 -2.70
N VAL A 103 -6.50 4.39 -1.95
CA VAL A 103 -6.68 3.97 -0.55
C VAL A 103 -5.78 4.81 0.35
N GLU A 104 -6.40 5.62 1.20
CA GLU A 104 -5.73 6.51 2.15
C GLU A 104 -5.63 5.87 3.55
N GLY A 105 -4.78 6.44 4.41
CA GLY A 105 -4.65 6.01 5.81
C GLY A 105 -3.68 4.85 6.04
N LEU A 106 -2.79 4.56 5.08
CA LEU A 106 -1.72 3.59 5.28
C LEU A 106 -0.64 4.11 6.24
N PRO A 107 0.17 3.20 6.82
CA PRO A 107 1.37 3.56 7.56
C PRO A 107 2.23 4.60 6.83
N PHE A 108 2.86 5.48 7.62
CA PHE A 108 3.67 6.61 7.14
C PHE A 108 2.93 7.65 6.28
N GLY A 109 1.59 7.67 6.36
CA GLY A 109 0.75 8.56 5.57
C GLY A 109 0.82 8.28 4.07
N LEU A 110 1.04 7.01 3.70
CA LEU A 110 1.08 6.56 2.32
C LEU A 110 -0.34 6.39 1.77
N ILE A 111 -0.45 6.45 0.44
CA ILE A 111 -1.73 6.31 -0.27
C ILE A 111 -1.52 5.41 -1.49
N LEU A 112 -2.20 4.26 -1.53
CA LEU A 112 -2.14 3.39 -2.71
C LEU A 112 -2.74 4.11 -3.93
N ASN A 113 -2.17 3.83 -5.10
CA ASN A 113 -2.56 4.41 -6.39
C ASN A 113 -2.48 5.94 -6.48
N LYS A 114 -1.81 6.60 -5.52
CA LYS A 114 -1.63 8.06 -5.51
C LYS A 114 -0.22 8.50 -5.12
N THR A 115 0.38 7.90 -4.09
CA THR A 115 1.76 8.23 -3.71
C THR A 115 2.73 7.83 -4.82
N THR A 116 3.59 8.76 -5.23
CA THR A 116 4.59 8.49 -6.27
C THR A 116 5.93 8.01 -5.71
N LEU A 117 6.74 7.41 -6.57
CA LEU A 117 8.14 7.06 -6.24
C LEU A 117 8.94 8.31 -5.82
N GLN A 118 8.74 9.45 -6.50
CA GLN A 118 9.46 10.67 -6.21
C GLN A 118 9.05 11.26 -4.85
N ASP A 119 7.75 11.26 -4.53
CA ASP A 119 7.26 11.68 -3.21
C ASP A 119 7.88 10.84 -2.11
N SER A 120 7.96 9.52 -2.33
CA SER A 120 8.52 8.57 -1.37
C SER A 120 10.03 8.78 -1.18
N LYS A 121 10.79 8.98 -2.27
CA LYS A 121 12.22 9.30 -2.18
C LYS A 121 12.48 10.57 -1.38
N THR A 122 11.71 11.62 -1.64
CA THR A 122 11.82 12.88 -0.90
C THR A 122 11.49 12.67 0.58
N ARG A 123 10.34 12.06 0.87
CA ARG A 123 9.82 11.83 2.23
C ARG A 123 10.73 10.94 3.08
N PHE A 124 11.32 9.91 2.49
CA PHE A 124 12.11 8.91 3.20
C PHE A 124 13.63 9.03 2.97
N SER A 125 14.09 10.14 2.38
CA SER A 125 15.51 10.43 2.15
C SER A 125 16.37 10.31 3.40
N LYS A 126 15.88 10.83 4.53
CA LYS A 126 16.54 10.75 5.85
C LYS A 126 16.67 9.32 6.42
N TYR A 127 16.01 8.34 5.83
CA TYR A 127 16.07 6.93 6.21
C TYR A 127 16.94 6.09 5.26
N HIS A 128 17.82 6.75 4.49
CA HIS A 128 18.72 6.11 3.52
C HIS A 128 18.00 5.15 2.56
N ALA A 129 16.81 5.57 2.09
CA ALA A 129 15.97 4.79 1.21
C ALA A 129 16.72 4.34 -0.05
N LYS A 130 16.70 3.04 -0.33
CA LYS A 130 17.30 2.43 -1.53
C LYS A 130 16.23 2.14 -2.55
N THR A 131 16.48 2.47 -3.82
CA THR A 131 15.57 2.18 -4.93
C THR A 131 16.19 1.15 -5.86
N GLN A 132 15.41 0.18 -6.32
CA GLN A 132 15.77 -0.84 -7.29
C GLN A 132 14.70 -0.92 -8.38
N LYS A 133 15.10 -1.19 -9.63
CA LYS A 133 14.14 -1.51 -10.70
C LYS A 133 13.63 -2.94 -10.57
N LEU A 134 12.33 -3.11 -10.84
CA LEU A 134 11.71 -4.43 -10.85
C LEU A 134 11.87 -5.08 -12.22
N GLY A 135 12.21 -6.38 -12.21
CA GLY A 135 12.39 -7.17 -13.43
C GLY A 135 11.06 -7.52 -14.12
N ALA A 136 11.15 -8.08 -15.33
CA ALA A 136 9.98 -8.45 -16.15
C ALA A 136 9.10 -9.53 -15.49
N ASN A 137 9.68 -10.38 -14.64
CA ASN A 137 8.98 -11.48 -13.97
C ASN A 137 8.44 -11.09 -12.58
N SER A 138 8.45 -9.80 -12.23
CA SER A 138 7.91 -9.32 -10.95
C SER A 138 6.40 -9.08 -11.02
N GLU A 139 5.77 -8.92 -9.86
CA GLU A 139 4.36 -8.50 -9.74
C GLU A 139 4.06 -7.17 -10.47
N PHE A 140 5.04 -6.27 -10.53
CA PHE A 140 4.93 -4.98 -11.22
C PHE A 140 6.07 -4.79 -12.25
N PRO A 141 5.99 -5.43 -13.42
CA PRO A 141 7.03 -5.37 -14.44
C PRO A 141 7.35 -3.93 -14.87
N GLY A 142 8.65 -3.59 -14.95
CA GLY A 142 9.12 -2.24 -15.28
C GLY A 142 8.92 -1.20 -14.16
N GLY A 143 8.32 -1.62 -13.05
CA GLY A 143 8.13 -0.83 -11.85
C GLY A 143 9.41 -0.60 -11.05
N SER A 144 9.25 -0.15 -9.82
CA SER A 144 10.37 0.09 -8.89
C SER A 144 10.04 -0.40 -7.49
N LYS A 145 11.06 -0.84 -6.76
CA LYS A 145 11.02 -1.16 -5.35
C LYS A 145 11.79 -0.10 -4.58
N LEU A 146 11.22 0.45 -3.52
CA LEU A 146 11.92 1.34 -2.59
C LEU A 146 11.91 0.70 -1.20
N VAL A 147 13.09 0.55 -0.60
CA VAL A 147 13.26 -0.05 0.73
C VAL A 147 13.90 0.97 1.67
N PHE A 148 13.37 1.12 2.86
CA PHE A 148 13.96 1.93 3.92
C PHE A 148 13.71 1.33 5.29
N LYS A 149 14.51 1.73 6.28
CA LYS A 149 14.31 1.35 7.67
C LYS A 149 13.87 2.56 8.48
N LYS A 150 12.73 2.46 9.16
CA LYS A 150 12.25 3.47 10.11
C LYS A 150 11.98 2.78 11.44
N GLY A 151 12.70 3.20 12.47
CA GLY A 151 12.63 2.53 13.78
C GLY A 151 13.01 1.04 13.67
N LYS A 152 12.09 0.17 14.08
CA LYS A 152 12.26 -1.28 14.05
C LYS A 152 11.74 -1.93 12.75
N HIS A 153 11.12 -1.16 11.86
CA HIS A 153 10.47 -1.70 10.67
C HIS A 153 11.33 -1.49 9.44
N TYR A 154 11.48 -2.56 8.66
CA TYR A 154 11.84 -2.47 7.25
C TYR A 154 10.55 -2.28 6.45
N ALA A 155 10.52 -1.23 5.65
CA ALA A 155 9.40 -0.93 4.77
C ALA A 155 9.82 -1.16 3.32
N THR A 156 9.02 -1.95 2.61
CA THR A 156 9.19 -2.23 1.18
C THR A 156 8.00 -1.64 0.43
N LEU A 157 8.27 -0.69 -0.45
CA LEU A 157 7.26 -0.06 -1.30
C LEU A 157 7.43 -0.57 -2.73
N LEU A 158 6.35 -1.07 -3.32
CA LEU A 158 6.33 -1.48 -4.73
C LEU A 158 5.51 -0.49 -5.55
N PHE A 159 6.12 -0.02 -6.64
CA PHE A 159 5.53 0.94 -7.57
C PHE A 159 5.38 0.30 -8.94
N ASP A 160 4.30 0.61 -9.65
CA ASP A 160 4.11 0.21 -11.04
C ASP A 160 5.01 0.99 -12.01
N ASN A 161 4.91 0.68 -13.30
CA ASN A 161 5.64 1.38 -14.37
C ASN A 161 5.24 2.86 -14.53
N LYS A 162 4.12 3.29 -13.93
CA LYS A 162 3.69 4.70 -13.83
C LYS A 162 4.20 5.36 -12.55
N ASN A 163 5.06 4.68 -11.78
CA ASN A 163 5.62 5.12 -10.51
C ASN A 163 4.57 5.38 -9.42
N LEU A 164 3.40 4.72 -9.48
CA LEU A 164 2.36 4.80 -8.45
C LEU A 164 2.50 3.65 -7.47
N LEU A 165 2.39 3.95 -6.17
CA LEU A 165 2.45 2.95 -5.10
C LEU A 165 1.33 1.93 -5.24
N LYS A 166 1.67 0.64 -5.30
CA LYS A 166 0.71 -0.47 -5.40
C LYS A 166 0.69 -1.35 -4.17
N SER A 167 1.84 -1.51 -3.52
CA SER A 167 1.97 -2.33 -2.34
C SER A 167 2.92 -1.71 -1.32
N LEU A 168 2.60 -1.90 -0.04
CA LEU A 168 3.43 -1.59 1.11
C LEU A 168 3.60 -2.88 1.91
N GLY A 169 4.85 -3.31 2.13
CA GLY A 169 5.20 -4.36 3.08
C GLY A 169 5.94 -3.77 4.28
N LEU A 170 5.60 -4.25 5.47
CA LEU A 170 6.28 -3.92 6.73
C LEU A 170 6.76 -5.21 7.37
N THR A 171 8.05 -5.29 7.71
CA THR A 171 8.64 -6.44 8.40
C THR A 171 9.54 -5.97 9.54
N THR A 172 9.73 -6.81 10.55
CA THR A 172 10.69 -6.55 11.64
C THR A 172 12.12 -6.97 11.28
N GLU A 173 12.26 -7.83 10.28
CA GLU A 173 13.54 -8.36 9.79
C GLU A 173 13.72 -8.00 8.32
N LEU A 174 14.98 -7.84 7.89
CA LEU A 174 15.27 -7.57 6.49
C LEU A 174 15.05 -8.86 5.71
N ILE A 175 14.04 -8.89 4.83
CA ILE A 175 13.93 -9.97 3.83
C ILE A 175 15.06 -9.73 2.83
N ASP A 176 16.11 -10.56 2.91
CA ASP A 176 17.19 -10.55 1.94
C ASP A 176 16.62 -11.00 0.57
N PRO A 177 16.75 -10.18 -0.50
CA PRO A 177 16.33 -10.58 -1.84
C PRO A 177 17.00 -11.87 -2.35
N ALA A 178 18.10 -12.32 -1.72
CA ALA A 178 18.82 -13.55 -2.06
C ALA A 178 18.34 -14.79 -1.29
N ALA A 179 17.31 -14.69 -0.44
CA ALA A 179 16.83 -15.80 0.39
C ALA A 179 15.82 -16.74 -0.29
N ASN A 180 15.47 -16.53 -1.57
CA ASN A 180 14.63 -17.43 -2.37
C ASN A 180 15.35 -17.90 -3.63
#